data_AF-A0A3P9BIS9-F1
#
_entry.id   AF-A0A3P9BIS9-F1
#
_cell.length_a   1.000
_cell.length_b   1.000
_cell.length_c   1.000
_cell.angle_alpha   90.00
_cell.angle_beta   90.00
_cell.angle_gamma   90.00
#
_symmetry.space_group_name_H-M   'P 1'
#
loop_
_entity.id
_entity.type
_entity.pdbx_description
1 polymer ?
#
loop_
_entity_poly.entity_id
_entity_poly.type
_entity_poly.pdbx_seq_one_letter_code
_entity_poly.pdbx_strand_id
1 'polypeptide(L)'
;MEKEVPSPNAAASEERRQEPESPTQQLDDHGNNVENIGPTTPEASQTEDPQVTSGSGKYLLAVAIVVAIVAIALHFLQPESPPQTNDVPKIDVFLRQLEKVKTRFPNQRAELWNRGRIHLKRHLQTTQPTEPVSLILTAGLRAEKTLNCLARDLASAYSSALNASVLHIDGASKASQDSDHVKLDIDRKLQGAFDGDKPVAVIHRFEELPPGSTLIFYRYCDHENAAYKKTFLIFTVLLGEEDEIPAKISLCAVEEMVDDHLQKKFLTHGHPVSFDMMDLDKYGGLWSRISHLILPVAAEQRIELEGC
;
A
#
# COMPACT_ATOMS: atom_id res chain seq x y z
N MET A 1 -23.97 -57.61 22.45
CA MET A 1 -24.55 -57.18 21.16
C MET A 1 -24.22 -55.70 20.96
N GLU A 2 -23.00 -55.31 20.60
CA GLU A 2 -22.06 -55.95 19.66
C GLU A 2 -22.74 -56.30 18.33
N LYS A 3 -22.42 -55.55 17.27
CA LYS A 3 -21.28 -55.92 16.42
C LYS A 3 -20.78 -54.74 15.57
N GLU A 4 -19.54 -54.39 15.86
CA GLU A 4 -18.46 -53.89 15.01
C GLU A 4 -18.44 -54.41 13.56
N VAL A 5 -17.67 -53.73 12.66
CA VAL A 5 -17.04 -54.16 11.36
C VAL A 5 -17.23 -53.11 10.23
N PRO A 6 -16.21 -52.74 9.43
CA PRO A 6 -14.78 -52.51 9.75
C PRO A 6 -14.23 -51.19 9.10
N SER A 7 -12.93 -50.91 9.27
CA SER A 7 -12.18 -49.90 8.48
C SER A 7 -11.19 -50.59 7.53
N PRO A 8 -10.90 -50.06 6.32
CA PRO A 8 -9.78 -50.53 5.51
C PRO A 8 -8.74 -49.44 5.15
N ASN A 9 -7.47 -49.83 5.37
CA ASN A 9 -6.27 -49.47 4.60
C ASN A 9 -5.73 -48.03 4.66
N ALA A 10 -4.82 -47.82 5.61
CA ALA A 10 -3.65 -46.99 5.39
C ALA A 10 -2.60 -47.75 4.55
N ALA A 11 -1.97 -47.08 3.59
CA ALA A 11 -0.81 -47.59 2.86
C ALA A 11 0.04 -46.43 2.29
N ALA A 12 1.16 -46.12 2.93
CA ALA A 12 2.31 -45.43 2.34
C ALA A 12 3.54 -45.63 3.25
N SER A 13 4.51 -46.35 2.71
CA SER A 13 5.77 -46.81 3.30
C SER A 13 6.72 -45.71 3.80
N GLU A 14 7.53 -46.07 4.81
CA GLU A 14 8.75 -45.35 5.19
C GLU A 14 9.83 -45.43 4.08
N GLU A 15 10.64 -44.38 3.95
CA GLU A 15 12.06 -44.55 3.62
C GLU A 15 12.92 -43.49 4.34
N ARG A 16 14.17 -43.84 4.66
CA ARG A 16 15.04 -43.15 5.64
C ARG A 16 16.51 -43.28 5.20
N ARG A 17 17.32 -42.24 5.46
CA ARG A 17 18.80 -42.13 5.24
C ARG A 17 19.21 -41.98 3.76
N GLN A 18 20.35 -41.37 3.40
CA GLN A 18 21.40 -40.66 4.16
C GLN A 18 22.13 -39.62 3.28
N GLU A 19 22.80 -38.64 3.89
CA GLU A 19 23.84 -37.80 3.24
C GLU A 19 25.08 -38.62 2.83
N PRO A 20 26.02 -38.00 2.10
CA PRO A 20 27.26 -37.63 2.81
C PRO A 20 27.79 -36.20 2.55
N GLU A 21 28.43 -35.66 3.59
CA GLU A 21 29.43 -34.56 3.55
C GLU A 21 30.66 -34.97 2.69
N SER A 22 31.74 -34.21 2.45
CA SER A 22 32.41 -33.02 3.01
C SER A 22 33.56 -32.63 2.02
N PRO A 23 34.55 -31.73 2.29
CA PRO A 23 34.71 -30.74 3.35
C PRO A 23 35.12 -29.32 2.90
N THR A 24 35.09 -28.40 3.86
CA THR A 24 35.58 -27.00 3.82
C THR A 24 36.98 -26.88 4.46
N GLN A 25 37.83 -25.93 4.01
CA GLN A 25 38.89 -25.20 4.76
C GLN A 25 39.71 -24.32 3.75
N GLN A 26 40.04 -23.02 3.90
CA GLN A 26 40.51 -22.16 5.02
C GLN A 26 41.78 -22.70 5.71
N LEU A 27 42.85 -21.92 5.98
CA LEU A 27 43.07 -20.47 5.99
C LEU A 27 44.58 -20.14 5.77
N ASP A 28 44.87 -18.85 5.62
CA ASP A 28 46.16 -18.13 5.56
C ASP A 28 47.41 -18.68 6.30
N ASP A 29 48.60 -18.39 5.76
CA ASP A 29 49.76 -17.94 6.57
C ASP A 29 50.66 -16.96 5.78
N HIS A 30 51.38 -16.09 6.48
CA HIS A 30 52.08 -14.91 5.97
C HIS A 30 53.48 -14.80 6.61
N GLY A 31 54.57 -14.99 5.86
CA GLY A 31 55.89 -15.06 6.50
C GLY A 31 57.14 -14.91 5.61
N ASN A 32 57.75 -13.73 5.76
CA ASN A 32 59.20 -13.47 5.80
C ASN A 32 60.08 -13.50 4.52
N ASN A 33 60.49 -12.27 4.25
CA ASN A 33 61.53 -11.71 3.39
C ASN A 33 62.99 -12.14 3.73
N VAL A 34 63.92 -11.80 2.81
CA VAL A 34 65.32 -11.31 3.02
C VAL A 34 66.58 -12.23 2.87
N GLU A 35 67.46 -11.76 1.96
CA GLU A 35 68.95 -11.85 1.80
C GLU A 35 69.77 -13.15 1.67
N ASN A 36 70.57 -13.24 0.59
CA ASN A 36 72.03 -12.92 0.55
C ASN A 36 72.53 -12.92 -0.93
N ILE A 37 73.26 -11.91 -1.45
CA ILE A 37 74.73 -11.65 -1.38
C ILE A 37 75.56 -12.87 -1.88
N GLY A 38 76.44 -12.83 -2.89
CA GLY A 38 76.99 -11.72 -3.72
C GLY A 38 77.69 -12.26 -4.99
N PRO A 39 78.95 -11.88 -5.32
CA PRO A 39 79.25 -10.66 -6.12
C PRO A 39 80.19 -10.87 -7.33
N THR A 40 80.16 -9.97 -8.33
CA THR A 40 81.36 -9.61 -9.11
C THR A 40 81.26 -8.22 -9.77
N THR A 41 82.31 -7.41 -9.60
CA THR A 41 82.56 -6.11 -10.28
C THR A 41 84.05 -6.05 -10.65
N PRO A 42 84.41 -5.50 -11.82
CA PRO A 42 85.28 -4.30 -11.88
C PRO A 42 84.61 -3.17 -12.69
N GLU A 43 84.60 -1.90 -12.23
CA GLU A 43 85.59 -0.83 -12.54
C GLU A 43 85.78 -0.58 -14.06
N ALA A 44 85.72 0.64 -14.63
CA ALA A 44 85.32 2.00 -14.20
C ALA A 44 85.07 2.85 -15.52
N SER A 45 84.71 4.14 -15.59
CA SER A 45 84.69 5.28 -14.65
C SER A 45 83.59 6.33 -14.98
N GLN A 46 83.35 7.21 -14.01
CA GLN A 46 82.97 8.65 -14.06
C GLN A 46 83.63 9.47 -15.21
N THR A 47 83.14 10.62 -15.71
CA THR A 47 81.93 11.48 -15.50
C THR A 47 81.90 12.49 -16.66
N GLU A 48 80.72 12.91 -17.15
CA GLU A 48 80.40 14.31 -17.56
C GLU A 48 78.99 14.46 -18.18
N ASP A 49 78.26 15.44 -17.69
CA ASP A 49 77.07 16.11 -18.28
C ASP A 49 77.39 17.62 -18.13
N PRO A 50 76.94 18.58 -18.98
CA PRO A 50 75.69 18.52 -19.73
C PRO A 50 75.73 19.02 -21.19
N GLN A 51 74.80 18.53 -22.03
CA GLN A 51 74.40 19.32 -23.21
C GLN A 51 72.90 19.23 -23.55
N VAL A 52 72.12 20.08 -22.86
CA VAL A 52 70.71 20.34 -23.18
C VAL A 52 70.58 20.99 -24.56
N THR A 53 70.27 20.20 -25.58
CA THR A 53 69.91 20.69 -26.92
C THR A 53 68.47 21.23 -26.92
N SER A 54 68.31 22.45 -26.40
CA SER A 54 67.05 23.19 -26.35
C SER A 54 66.55 23.57 -27.75
N GLY A 55 65.62 22.80 -28.30
CA GLY A 55 64.89 23.17 -29.53
C GLY A 55 63.52 22.52 -29.69
N SER A 56 63.43 21.20 -29.46
CA SER A 56 62.21 20.40 -29.69
C SER A 56 61.31 20.25 -28.46
N GLY A 57 61.89 20.13 -27.26
CA GLY A 57 61.15 19.86 -26.02
C GLY A 57 60.14 20.95 -25.62
N LYS A 58 60.38 22.22 -25.98
CA LYS A 58 59.45 23.32 -25.68
C LYS A 58 58.14 23.21 -26.46
N TYR A 59 58.18 22.72 -27.70
CA TYR A 59 56.98 22.52 -28.51
C TYR A 59 56.18 21.31 -28.00
N LEU A 60 56.84 20.21 -27.63
CA LEU A 60 56.18 19.05 -27.03
C LEU A 60 55.51 19.41 -25.69
N LEU A 61 56.18 20.20 -24.84
CA LEU A 61 55.60 20.68 -23.59
C LEU A 61 54.41 21.62 -23.84
N ALA A 62 54.51 22.54 -24.80
CA ALA A 62 53.41 23.43 -25.16
C ALA A 62 52.19 22.66 -25.71
N VAL A 63 52.41 21.65 -26.57
CA VAL A 63 51.34 20.78 -27.07
C VAL A 63 50.70 19.99 -25.93
N ALA A 64 51.49 19.42 -25.01
CA ALA A 64 50.97 18.71 -23.84
C ALA A 64 50.12 19.62 -22.93
N ILE A 65 50.54 20.88 -22.73
CA ILE A 65 49.76 21.88 -21.97
C ILE A 65 48.45 22.22 -22.70
N VAL A 66 48.48 22.42 -24.02
CA VAL A 66 47.25 22.69 -24.80
C VAL A 66 46.29 21.50 -24.75
N VAL A 67 46.80 20.26 -24.90
CA VAL A 67 45.98 19.04 -24.76
C VAL A 67 45.40 18.91 -23.36
N ALA A 68 46.16 19.21 -22.31
CA ALA A 68 45.65 19.23 -20.94
C ALA A 68 44.56 20.29 -20.73
N ILE A 69 44.76 21.52 -21.22
CA ILE A 69 43.76 22.58 -21.17
C ILE A 69 42.50 22.20 -21.94
N VAL A 70 42.62 21.59 -23.12
CA VAL A 70 41.48 21.11 -23.92
C VAL A 70 40.77 19.95 -23.20
N ALA A 71 41.48 19.00 -22.60
CA ALA A 71 40.87 17.92 -21.83
C ALA A 71 40.13 18.45 -20.58
N ILE A 72 40.71 19.41 -19.88
CA ILE A 72 40.10 20.09 -18.73
C ILE A 72 38.88 20.90 -19.17
N ALA A 73 38.97 21.64 -20.27
CA ALA A 73 37.84 22.39 -20.83
C ALA A 73 36.72 21.44 -21.27
N LEU A 74 37.03 20.32 -21.93
CA LEU A 74 36.06 19.28 -22.29
C LEU A 74 35.42 18.64 -21.05
N HIS A 75 36.16 18.49 -19.96
CA HIS A 75 35.63 18.01 -18.68
C HIS A 75 34.68 19.03 -18.02
N PHE A 76 34.98 20.33 -18.09
CA PHE A 76 34.08 21.40 -17.63
C PHE A 76 32.92 21.70 -18.59
N LEU A 77 33.03 21.29 -19.86
CA LEU A 77 31.98 21.34 -20.87
C LEU A 77 31.14 20.06 -20.93
N GLN A 78 31.40 19.06 -20.08
CA GLN A 78 30.46 17.96 -19.90
C GLN A 78 29.15 18.55 -19.37
N PRO A 79 28.01 18.38 -20.07
CA PRO A 79 26.74 18.85 -19.55
C PRO A 79 26.47 18.10 -18.25
N GLU A 80 26.29 18.86 -17.18
CA GLU A 80 25.92 18.34 -15.87
C GLU A 80 24.66 17.47 -16.07
N SER A 81 24.79 16.17 -15.80
CA SER A 81 23.70 15.23 -16.04
C SER A 81 22.49 15.71 -15.25
N PRO A 82 21.32 15.91 -15.88
CA PRO A 82 20.17 16.47 -15.19
C PRO A 82 19.89 15.65 -13.93
N PRO A 83 19.56 16.30 -12.80
CA PRO A 83 19.41 15.59 -11.53
C PRO A 83 18.40 14.46 -11.72
N GLN A 84 18.87 13.23 -11.52
CA GLN A 84 18.05 12.03 -11.57
C GLN A 84 17.04 12.12 -10.42
N THR A 85 15.87 12.70 -10.70
CA THR A 85 14.74 12.64 -9.79
C THR A 85 14.35 11.18 -9.69
N ASN A 86 14.69 10.56 -8.55
CA ASN A 86 14.24 9.21 -8.20
C ASN A 86 12.74 9.23 -7.85
N ASP A 87 11.92 9.75 -8.76
CA ASP A 87 10.46 9.73 -8.70
C ASP A 87 10.00 8.30 -8.96
N VAL A 88 10.10 7.48 -7.92
CA VAL A 88 9.51 6.14 -7.88
C VAL A 88 8.05 6.29 -8.30
N PRO A 89 7.60 5.59 -9.36
CA PRO A 89 6.24 5.73 -9.85
C PRO A 89 5.25 5.54 -8.70
N LYS A 90 4.25 6.45 -8.60
CA LYS A 90 3.22 6.42 -7.54
C LYS A 90 2.60 5.03 -7.36
N ILE A 91 2.42 4.31 -8.48
CA ILE A 91 1.92 2.95 -8.49
C ILE A 91 2.84 1.94 -7.78
N ASP A 92 4.15 2.07 -7.88
CA ASP A 92 5.12 1.17 -7.23
C ASP A 92 5.20 1.46 -5.72
N VAL A 93 4.99 2.72 -5.31
CA VAL A 93 4.77 3.07 -3.90
C VAL A 93 3.50 2.39 -3.39
N PHE A 94 2.36 2.55 -4.08
CA PHE A 94 1.09 1.92 -3.68
C PHE A 94 1.23 0.39 -3.57
N LEU A 95 1.76 -0.28 -4.59
CA LEU A 95 1.90 -1.74 -4.61
C LEU A 95 2.82 -2.24 -3.49
N ARG A 96 3.92 -1.53 -3.23
CA ARG A 96 4.84 -1.87 -2.13
C ARG A 96 4.19 -1.71 -0.75
N GLN A 97 3.41 -0.66 -0.54
CA GLN A 97 2.69 -0.48 0.73
C GLN A 97 1.55 -1.50 0.87
N LEU A 98 0.79 -1.78 -0.21
CA LEU A 98 -0.30 -2.76 -0.19
C LEU A 98 0.20 -4.17 0.17
N GLU A 99 1.36 -4.60 -0.32
CA GLU A 99 1.93 -5.89 0.09
C GLU A 99 2.32 -5.89 1.59
N LYS A 100 2.76 -4.77 2.18
CA LYS A 100 2.96 -4.69 3.64
C LYS A 100 1.64 -4.85 4.41
N VAL A 101 0.58 -4.17 3.96
CA VAL A 101 -0.76 -4.34 4.55
C VAL A 101 -1.14 -5.82 4.48
N LYS A 102 -1.06 -6.44 3.30
CA LYS A 102 -1.34 -7.88 3.12
C LYS A 102 -0.50 -8.79 4.03
N THR A 103 0.76 -8.49 4.30
CA THR A 103 1.56 -9.28 5.27
C THR A 103 1.12 -9.08 6.72
N ARG A 104 0.51 -7.94 7.08
CA ARG A 104 -0.04 -7.68 8.42
C ARG A 104 -1.39 -8.37 8.67
N PHE A 105 -2.16 -8.63 7.61
CA PHE A 105 -3.47 -9.28 7.68
C PHE A 105 -3.48 -10.62 6.91
N PRO A 106 -2.82 -11.68 7.44
CA PRO A 106 -2.60 -12.94 6.73
C PRO A 106 -3.86 -13.81 6.53
N ASN A 107 -4.92 -13.66 7.32
CA ASN A 107 -6.12 -14.50 7.27
C ASN A 107 -7.19 -13.97 6.30
N GLN A 108 -6.92 -12.87 5.59
CA GLN A 108 -7.86 -12.25 4.66
C GLN A 108 -7.97 -13.02 3.33
N ARG A 109 -9.16 -12.98 2.72
CA ARG A 109 -9.43 -13.67 1.45
C ARG A 109 -8.64 -13.07 0.28
N ALA A 110 -8.29 -13.89 -0.70
CA ALA A 110 -7.51 -13.47 -1.86
C ALA A 110 -8.23 -12.38 -2.69
N GLU A 111 -9.55 -12.41 -2.72
CA GLU A 111 -10.41 -11.43 -3.41
C GLU A 111 -10.24 -10.02 -2.87
N LEU A 112 -10.02 -9.86 -1.57
CA LEU A 112 -9.82 -8.57 -0.91
C LEU A 112 -8.59 -7.86 -1.49
N TRP A 113 -7.48 -8.59 -1.57
CA TRP A 113 -6.24 -8.11 -2.18
C TRP A 113 -6.36 -7.95 -3.69
N ASN A 114 -6.94 -8.94 -4.39
CA ASN A 114 -7.00 -8.95 -5.84
C ASN A 114 -7.93 -7.86 -6.41
N ARG A 115 -9.17 -7.76 -5.90
CA ARG A 115 -10.13 -6.74 -6.36
C ARG A 115 -9.73 -5.35 -5.88
N GLY A 116 -9.36 -5.20 -4.61
CA GLY A 116 -8.88 -3.93 -4.05
C GLY A 116 -7.70 -3.36 -4.84
N ARG A 117 -6.68 -4.19 -5.12
CA ARG A 117 -5.54 -3.79 -5.96
C ARG A 117 -5.96 -3.34 -7.36
N ILE A 118 -6.89 -4.03 -8.02
CA ILE A 118 -7.34 -3.71 -9.38
C ILE A 118 -8.03 -2.33 -9.41
N HIS A 119 -9.01 -2.11 -8.53
CA HIS A 119 -9.77 -0.85 -8.51
C HIS A 119 -8.88 0.34 -8.17
N LEU A 120 -8.08 0.22 -7.10
CA LEU A 120 -7.20 1.30 -6.63
C LEU A 120 -6.06 1.60 -7.60
N LYS A 121 -5.45 0.56 -8.20
CA LYS A 121 -4.45 0.75 -9.26
C LYS A 121 -5.04 1.49 -10.46
N ARG A 122 -6.22 1.08 -10.94
CA ARG A 122 -6.88 1.72 -12.09
C ARG A 122 -7.08 3.20 -11.81
N HIS A 123 -7.66 3.54 -10.66
CA HIS A 123 -7.92 4.92 -10.28
C HIS A 123 -6.63 5.77 -10.15
N LEU A 124 -5.57 5.25 -9.52
CA LEU A 124 -4.26 5.93 -9.45
C LEU A 124 -3.63 6.18 -10.83
N GLN A 125 -3.90 5.31 -11.81
CA GLN A 125 -3.37 5.44 -13.18
C GLN A 125 -4.22 6.35 -14.07
N THR A 126 -5.45 6.67 -13.69
CA THR A 126 -6.35 7.52 -14.49
C THR A 126 -6.08 9.00 -14.20
N THR A 127 -5.54 9.74 -15.19
CA THR A 127 -5.19 11.16 -15.04
C THR A 127 -6.38 12.06 -14.71
N GLN A 128 -7.58 11.71 -15.21
CA GLN A 128 -8.85 12.40 -14.98
C GLN A 128 -9.97 11.36 -14.81
N PRO A 129 -10.17 10.81 -13.60
CA PRO A 129 -11.25 9.88 -13.33
C PRO A 129 -12.62 10.59 -13.43
N THR A 130 -13.64 9.86 -13.86
CA THR A 130 -15.03 10.34 -13.99
C THR A 130 -15.79 10.32 -12.66
N GLU A 131 -15.39 9.41 -11.77
CA GLU A 131 -15.97 9.11 -10.47
C GLU A 131 -14.85 8.75 -9.48
N PRO A 132 -15.06 8.91 -8.16
CA PRO A 132 -14.13 8.45 -7.14
C PRO A 132 -14.26 6.93 -6.89
N VAL A 133 -13.34 6.37 -6.11
CA VAL A 133 -13.47 4.97 -5.64
C VAL A 133 -14.24 4.94 -4.33
N SER A 134 -15.39 4.27 -4.33
CA SER A 134 -16.09 3.79 -3.12
C SER A 134 -15.70 2.33 -2.84
N LEU A 135 -15.36 2.01 -1.59
CA LEU A 135 -15.11 0.65 -1.11
C LEU A 135 -15.82 0.45 0.23
N ILE A 136 -16.58 -0.62 0.37
CA ILE A 136 -17.07 -1.11 1.66
C ILE A 136 -16.19 -2.27 2.13
N LEU A 137 -15.60 -2.13 3.32
CA LEU A 137 -15.07 -3.26 4.08
C LEU A 137 -16.13 -3.67 5.12
N THR A 138 -16.43 -4.96 5.23
CA THR A 138 -17.47 -5.46 6.15
C THR A 138 -16.94 -6.60 7.02
N ALA A 139 -17.38 -6.69 8.27
CA ALA A 139 -16.98 -7.76 9.18
C ALA A 139 -18.08 -8.10 10.19
N GLY A 140 -18.01 -9.29 10.77
CA GLY A 140 -18.79 -9.65 11.96
C GLY A 140 -18.15 -9.10 13.25
N LEU A 141 -18.88 -9.17 14.36
CA LEU A 141 -18.49 -8.62 15.66
C LEU A 141 -17.08 -9.03 16.12
N ARG A 142 -16.66 -10.28 15.87
CA ARG A 142 -15.35 -10.81 16.30
C ARG A 142 -14.15 -10.27 15.52
N ALA A 143 -14.38 -9.43 14.51
CA ALA A 143 -13.36 -8.84 13.64
C ALA A 143 -13.37 -7.30 13.67
N GLU A 144 -13.99 -6.67 14.68
CA GLU A 144 -14.16 -5.20 14.74
C GLU A 144 -12.81 -4.44 14.71
N LYS A 145 -11.81 -4.85 15.50
CA LYS A 145 -10.52 -4.14 15.50
C LYS A 145 -9.79 -4.37 14.18
N THR A 146 -9.85 -5.58 13.64
CA THR A 146 -9.25 -5.92 12.35
C THR A 146 -9.85 -5.10 11.22
N LEU A 147 -11.18 -4.95 11.19
CA LEU A 147 -11.90 -4.08 10.25
C LEU A 147 -11.41 -2.63 10.36
N ASN A 148 -11.26 -2.11 11.58
CA ASN A 148 -10.76 -0.75 11.81
C ASN A 148 -9.31 -0.57 11.33
N CYS A 149 -8.40 -1.46 11.72
CA CYS A 149 -6.99 -1.37 11.37
C CYS A 149 -6.77 -1.58 9.86
N LEU A 150 -7.44 -2.56 9.24
CA LEU A 150 -7.32 -2.82 7.81
C LEU A 150 -7.77 -1.61 6.98
N ALA A 151 -8.87 -0.95 7.37
CA ALA A 151 -9.34 0.25 6.69
C ALA A 151 -8.32 1.40 6.78
N ARG A 152 -7.69 1.59 7.96
CA ARG A 152 -6.63 2.59 8.17
C ARG A 152 -5.37 2.29 7.36
N ASP A 153 -4.93 1.05 7.36
CA ASP A 153 -3.70 0.62 6.70
C ASP A 153 -3.86 0.62 5.18
N LEU A 154 -5.01 0.21 4.65
CA LEU A 154 -5.35 0.30 3.23
C LEU A 154 -5.44 1.77 2.76
N ALA A 155 -6.06 2.65 3.57
CA ALA A 155 -6.10 4.08 3.29
C ALA A 155 -4.69 4.68 3.24
N SER A 156 -3.85 4.35 4.23
CA SER A 156 -2.47 4.83 4.34
C SER A 156 -1.58 4.30 3.21
N ALA A 157 -1.79 3.06 2.75
CA ALA A 157 -1.09 2.51 1.60
C ALA A 157 -1.42 3.27 0.30
N TYR A 158 -2.69 3.67 0.13
CA TYR A 158 -3.11 4.50 -1.00
C TYR A 158 -2.60 5.95 -0.90
N SER A 159 -2.76 6.60 0.26
CA SER A 159 -2.35 8.00 0.46
C SER A 159 -0.83 8.17 0.36
N SER A 160 -0.05 7.16 0.77
CA SER A 160 1.41 7.10 0.58
C SER A 160 1.84 7.27 -0.87
N ALA A 161 1.08 6.74 -1.84
CA ALA A 161 1.37 6.91 -3.27
C ALA A 161 1.12 8.33 -3.78
N LEU A 162 0.43 9.15 -2.99
CA LEU A 162 0.11 10.54 -3.29
C LEU A 162 0.89 11.52 -2.39
N ASN A 163 1.78 11.03 -1.51
CA ASN A 163 2.42 11.79 -0.44
C ASN A 163 1.42 12.61 0.40
N ALA A 164 0.28 11.97 0.70
CA ALA A 164 -0.91 12.62 1.22
C ALA A 164 -1.38 11.99 2.53
N SER A 165 -2.14 12.74 3.32
CA SER A 165 -2.71 12.24 4.58
C SER A 165 -4.14 11.68 4.39
N VAL A 166 -4.73 11.15 5.46
CA VAL A 166 -6.04 10.49 5.44
C VAL A 166 -7.02 11.24 6.36
N LEU A 167 -8.25 11.44 5.92
CA LEU A 167 -9.36 11.86 6.78
C LEU A 167 -9.98 10.64 7.45
N HIS A 168 -10.20 10.71 8.77
CA HIS A 168 -10.97 9.70 9.51
C HIS A 168 -12.24 10.32 10.06
N ILE A 169 -13.38 9.70 9.76
CA ILE A 169 -14.69 10.00 10.33
C ILE A 169 -15.15 8.73 11.03
N ASP A 170 -15.43 8.82 12.33
CA ASP A 170 -16.07 7.73 13.07
C ASP A 170 -17.59 7.97 13.14
N GLY A 171 -18.39 7.00 12.68
CA GLY A 171 -19.84 7.04 12.71
C GLY A 171 -20.41 6.75 14.11
N ALA A 172 -19.77 5.89 14.89
CA ALA A 172 -20.26 5.52 16.23
C ALA A 172 -20.30 6.72 17.18
N SER A 173 -19.30 7.62 17.12
CA SER A 173 -19.31 8.90 17.85
C SER A 173 -20.43 9.88 17.45
N LYS A 174 -21.19 9.59 16.37
CA LYS A 174 -22.24 10.45 15.81
C LYS A 174 -23.64 9.86 15.90
N ALA A 175 -23.79 8.60 16.31
CA ALA A 175 -25.07 7.87 16.30
C ALA A 175 -26.22 8.57 17.06
N SER A 176 -25.91 9.25 18.16
CA SER A 176 -26.88 9.96 19.00
C SER A 176 -26.99 11.47 18.70
N GLN A 177 -26.34 11.96 17.65
CA GLN A 177 -26.36 13.37 17.27
C GLN A 177 -27.47 13.66 16.25
N ASP A 178 -27.86 14.93 16.15
CA ASP A 178 -28.82 15.37 15.14
C ASP A 178 -28.30 15.14 13.71
N SER A 179 -29.21 14.70 12.83
CA SER A 179 -28.89 14.24 11.48
C SER A 179 -28.34 15.37 10.60
N ASP A 180 -28.94 16.56 10.66
CA ASP A 180 -28.51 17.71 9.83
C ASP A 180 -27.20 18.29 10.34
N HIS A 181 -27.02 18.35 11.66
CA HIS A 181 -25.73 18.71 12.26
C HIS A 181 -24.61 17.75 11.85
N VAL A 182 -24.85 16.43 11.83
CA VAL A 182 -23.87 15.43 11.36
C VAL A 182 -23.62 15.54 9.86
N LYS A 183 -24.66 15.72 9.04
CA LYS A 183 -24.57 15.94 7.58
C LYS A 183 -23.64 17.11 7.26
N LEU A 184 -23.82 18.24 7.96
CA LEU A 184 -23.00 19.44 7.81
C LEU A 184 -21.57 19.29 8.36
N ASP A 185 -21.37 18.52 9.44
CA ASP A 185 -20.02 18.20 9.96
C ASP A 185 -19.23 17.34 8.96
N ILE A 186 -19.86 16.29 8.43
CA ILE A 186 -19.26 15.40 7.43
C ILE A 186 -18.94 16.18 6.15
N ASP A 187 -19.87 17.00 5.64
CA ASP A 187 -19.65 17.81 4.44
C ASP A 187 -18.43 18.72 4.59
N ARG A 188 -18.38 19.54 5.65
CA ARG A 188 -17.24 20.43 5.91
C ARG A 188 -15.90 19.68 6.03
N LYS A 189 -15.91 18.49 6.66
CA LYS A 189 -14.70 17.66 6.81
C LYS A 189 -14.24 17.07 5.49
N LEU A 190 -15.16 16.61 4.64
CA LEU A 190 -14.83 16.07 3.31
C LEU A 190 -14.37 17.18 2.36
N GLN A 191 -15.04 18.33 2.31
CA GLN A 191 -14.58 19.49 1.53
C GLN A 191 -13.18 19.92 1.96
N GLY A 192 -12.97 20.21 3.25
CA GLY A 192 -11.67 20.66 3.76
C GLY A 192 -10.54 19.63 3.62
N ALA A 193 -10.87 18.33 3.51
CA ALA A 193 -9.92 17.28 3.21
C ALA A 193 -9.57 17.21 1.71
N PHE A 194 -10.58 17.20 0.84
CA PHE A 194 -10.42 16.99 -0.60
C PHE A 194 -10.01 18.25 -1.37
N ASP A 195 -10.29 19.45 -0.85
CA ASP A 195 -9.69 20.72 -1.29
C ASP A 195 -8.22 20.86 -0.80
N GLY A 196 -7.83 20.06 0.20
CA GLY A 196 -6.53 20.09 0.87
C GLY A 196 -5.60 18.92 0.49
N ASP A 197 -4.91 18.36 1.49
CA ASP A 197 -3.88 17.33 1.33
C ASP A 197 -4.39 15.89 1.53
N LYS A 198 -5.72 15.68 1.55
CA LYS A 198 -6.35 14.41 1.99
C LYS A 198 -7.28 13.82 0.93
N PRO A 199 -6.76 13.22 -0.14
CA PRO A 199 -7.56 12.57 -1.19
C PRO A 199 -8.19 11.24 -0.73
N VAL A 200 -7.97 10.81 0.52
CA VAL A 200 -8.51 9.56 1.07
C VAL A 200 -9.31 9.84 2.33
N ALA A 201 -10.51 9.27 2.42
CA ALA A 201 -11.35 9.31 3.62
C ALA A 201 -11.73 7.89 4.06
N VAL A 202 -11.68 7.64 5.37
CA VAL A 202 -12.21 6.43 6.01
C VAL A 202 -13.39 6.82 6.90
N ILE A 203 -14.55 6.28 6.58
CA ILE A 203 -15.80 6.42 7.31
C ILE A 203 -15.98 5.12 8.09
N HIS A 204 -15.50 5.11 9.34
CA HIS A 204 -15.64 3.97 10.24
C HIS A 204 -17.07 3.85 10.76
N ARG A 205 -17.57 2.63 10.96
CA ARG A 205 -18.90 2.34 11.55
C ARG A 205 -20.02 3.10 10.82
N PHE A 206 -20.06 2.96 9.49
CA PHE A 206 -20.99 3.68 8.61
C PHE A 206 -22.45 3.43 8.97
N GLU A 207 -22.77 2.20 9.42
CA GLU A 207 -24.09 1.77 9.87
C GLU A 207 -24.58 2.43 11.16
N GLU A 208 -23.70 3.15 11.88
CA GLU A 208 -24.04 3.92 13.08
C GLU A 208 -24.28 5.41 12.79
N LEU A 209 -24.15 5.87 11.54
CA LEU A 209 -24.46 7.27 11.21
C LEU A 209 -25.99 7.52 11.24
N PRO A 210 -26.45 8.69 11.75
CA PRO A 210 -27.86 9.10 11.64
C PRO A 210 -28.35 9.02 10.19
N PRO A 211 -29.48 8.35 9.88
CA PRO A 211 -29.79 7.96 8.49
C PRO A 211 -29.86 9.12 7.49
N GLY A 212 -30.50 10.23 7.84
CA GLY A 212 -30.55 11.41 6.94
C GLY A 212 -29.19 12.06 6.66
N SER A 213 -28.18 11.83 7.51
CA SER A 213 -26.84 12.37 7.32
C SER A 213 -26.05 11.63 6.25
N THR A 214 -26.31 10.34 6.03
CA THR A 214 -25.61 9.53 5.02
C THR A 214 -25.97 9.93 3.59
N LEU A 215 -27.09 10.65 3.41
CA LEU A 215 -27.44 11.28 2.13
C LEU A 215 -26.37 12.26 1.62
N ILE A 216 -25.45 12.73 2.48
CA ILE A 216 -24.31 13.53 2.03
C ILE A 216 -23.43 12.78 1.02
N PHE A 217 -23.34 11.45 1.10
CA PHE A 217 -22.49 10.66 0.22
C PHE A 217 -23.00 10.62 -1.24
N TYR A 218 -24.23 11.03 -1.53
CA TYR A 218 -24.63 11.36 -2.91
C TYR A 218 -23.68 12.38 -3.54
N ARG A 219 -23.28 13.43 -2.81
CA ARG A 219 -22.36 14.47 -3.31
C ARG A 219 -20.93 13.95 -3.55
N TYR A 220 -20.53 12.89 -2.85
CA TYR A 220 -19.14 12.42 -2.79
C TYR A 220 -18.89 11.08 -3.49
N CYS A 221 -19.93 10.35 -3.87
CA CYS A 221 -19.84 9.02 -4.46
C CYS A 221 -20.64 8.89 -5.78
N ASP A 222 -21.21 9.97 -6.31
CA ASP A 222 -21.94 9.94 -7.60
C ASP A 222 -21.02 9.63 -8.80
N HIS A 223 -21.50 8.77 -9.70
CA HIS A 223 -20.76 8.26 -10.85
C HIS A 223 -20.55 9.29 -11.98
N GLU A 224 -21.30 10.40 -11.99
CA GLU A 224 -21.18 11.47 -12.98
C GLU A 224 -20.81 12.82 -12.36
N ASN A 225 -21.39 13.14 -11.20
CA ASN A 225 -21.45 14.48 -10.62
C ASN A 225 -20.80 14.59 -9.24
N ALA A 226 -20.01 13.59 -8.82
CA ALA A 226 -19.26 13.66 -7.57
C ALA A 226 -18.40 14.94 -7.53
N ALA A 227 -18.50 15.68 -6.43
CA ALA A 227 -17.80 16.95 -6.23
C ALA A 227 -16.27 16.78 -6.31
N TYR A 228 -15.78 15.60 -5.90
CA TYR A 228 -14.37 15.24 -5.96
C TYR A 228 -14.24 13.87 -6.62
N LYS A 229 -13.53 13.82 -7.74
CA LYS A 229 -13.38 12.61 -8.55
C LYS A 229 -12.04 11.91 -8.34
N LYS A 230 -11.03 12.62 -7.84
CA LYS A 230 -9.67 12.10 -7.57
C LYS A 230 -9.51 11.61 -6.13
N THR A 231 -10.55 11.00 -5.58
CA THR A 231 -10.64 10.63 -4.16
C THR A 231 -10.95 9.15 -3.98
N PHE A 232 -10.65 8.66 -2.77
CA PHE A 232 -10.92 7.28 -2.36
C PHE A 232 -11.64 7.30 -1.01
N LEU A 233 -12.85 6.74 -0.98
CA LEU A 233 -13.68 6.63 0.21
C LEU A 233 -13.77 5.15 0.62
N ILE A 234 -13.34 4.85 1.84
CA ILE A 234 -13.52 3.55 2.49
C ILE A 234 -14.60 3.69 3.53
N PHE A 235 -15.65 2.89 3.42
CA PHE A 235 -16.67 2.72 4.45
C PHE A 235 -16.37 1.42 5.19
N THR A 236 -16.50 1.41 6.52
CA THR A 236 -16.52 0.16 7.28
C THR A 236 -17.93 -0.10 7.81
N VAL A 237 -18.41 -1.33 7.62
CA VAL A 237 -19.71 -1.80 8.14
C VAL A 237 -19.46 -2.95 9.10
N LEU A 238 -19.93 -2.83 10.34
CA LEU A 238 -19.91 -3.94 11.31
C LEU A 238 -21.29 -4.59 11.36
N LEU A 239 -21.37 -5.86 10.92
CA LEU A 239 -22.61 -6.63 10.90
C LEU A 239 -22.97 -7.06 12.32
N GLY A 240 -23.75 -6.22 13.02
CA GLY A 240 -24.05 -6.39 14.44
C GLY A 240 -24.89 -7.64 14.81
N GLU A 241 -25.37 -8.39 13.83
CA GLU A 241 -26.12 -9.66 14.01
C GLU A 241 -25.28 -10.89 13.68
N GLU A 242 -24.03 -10.71 13.23
CA GLU A 242 -23.13 -11.77 12.77
C GLU A 242 -21.86 -11.78 13.61
N ASP A 243 -21.54 -12.90 14.25
CA ASP A 243 -20.27 -13.04 14.99
C ASP A 243 -19.06 -13.02 14.04
N GLU A 244 -19.15 -13.73 12.91
CA GLU A 244 -18.11 -13.87 11.88
C GLU A 244 -18.74 -14.08 10.49
N ILE A 245 -18.17 -13.48 9.44
CA ILE A 245 -18.62 -13.72 8.06
C ILE A 245 -18.02 -15.07 7.56
N PRO A 246 -18.82 -16.10 7.24
CA PRO A 246 -18.31 -17.43 6.94
C PRO A 246 -17.32 -17.45 5.78
N ALA A 247 -16.11 -18.00 5.99
CA ALA A 247 -14.97 -17.87 5.07
C ALA A 247 -15.21 -18.34 3.62
N LYS A 248 -16.22 -19.20 3.39
CA LYS A 248 -16.58 -19.75 2.06
C LYS A 248 -17.83 -19.11 1.43
N ILE A 249 -18.48 -18.14 2.09
CA ILE A 249 -19.67 -17.46 1.55
C ILE A 249 -19.29 -16.64 0.30
N SER A 250 -20.17 -16.58 -0.70
CA SER A 250 -19.94 -15.84 -1.94
C SER A 250 -19.95 -14.34 -1.71
N LEU A 251 -19.25 -13.56 -2.55
CA LEU A 251 -19.26 -12.10 -2.44
C LEU A 251 -20.65 -11.49 -2.69
N CYS A 252 -21.49 -12.12 -3.51
CA CYS A 252 -22.89 -11.66 -3.70
C CYS A 252 -23.70 -11.79 -2.40
N ALA A 253 -23.54 -12.90 -1.66
CA ALA A 253 -24.20 -13.05 -0.37
C ALA A 253 -23.60 -12.12 0.71
N VAL A 254 -22.31 -11.76 0.64
CA VAL A 254 -21.75 -10.68 1.50
C VAL A 254 -22.38 -9.32 1.16
N GLU A 255 -22.60 -9.04 -0.12
CA GLU A 255 -23.27 -7.83 -0.59
C GLU A 255 -24.72 -7.77 -0.10
N GLU A 256 -25.48 -8.86 -0.23
CA GLU A 256 -26.83 -9.01 0.34
C GLU A 256 -26.84 -8.80 1.86
N MET A 257 -25.92 -9.42 2.62
CA MET A 257 -25.82 -9.25 4.09
C MET A 257 -25.55 -7.80 4.51
N VAL A 258 -24.75 -7.05 3.73
CA VAL A 258 -24.48 -5.63 4.00
C VAL A 258 -25.69 -4.77 3.64
N ASP A 259 -26.35 -5.06 2.52
CA ASP A 259 -27.55 -4.36 2.07
C ASP A 259 -28.67 -4.49 3.11
N ASP A 260 -29.02 -5.72 3.50
CA ASP A 260 -30.03 -6.01 4.52
C ASP A 260 -29.71 -5.32 5.87
N HIS A 261 -28.45 -5.33 6.29
CA HIS A 261 -28.04 -4.69 7.54
C HIS A 261 -28.18 -3.16 7.49
N LEU A 262 -27.77 -2.52 6.39
CA LEU A 262 -27.89 -1.08 6.22
C LEU A 262 -29.35 -0.63 6.03
N GLN A 263 -30.17 -1.39 5.30
CA GLN A 263 -31.61 -1.15 5.23
C GLN A 263 -32.25 -1.19 6.62
N LYS A 264 -31.94 -2.21 7.42
CA LYS A 264 -32.44 -2.36 8.79
C LYS A 264 -31.99 -1.23 9.73
N LYS A 265 -30.78 -0.70 9.54
CA LYS A 265 -30.22 0.43 10.31
C LYS A 265 -30.79 1.77 9.89
N PHE A 266 -31.05 1.99 8.60
CA PHE A 266 -31.39 3.31 8.06
C PHE A 266 -32.88 3.54 7.79
N LEU A 267 -33.65 2.49 7.48
CA LEU A 267 -35.08 2.61 7.19
C LEU A 267 -35.90 2.58 8.49
N THR A 268 -36.58 3.68 8.79
CA THR A 268 -37.36 3.81 10.03
C THR A 268 -38.69 3.06 9.93
N HIS A 269 -38.93 2.10 10.82
CA HIS A 269 -40.24 1.46 10.95
C HIS A 269 -41.27 2.40 11.62
N GLY A 270 -41.96 3.21 10.82
CA GLY A 270 -43.31 3.70 11.16
C GLY A 270 -43.44 5.12 11.71
N HIS A 271 -42.68 6.10 11.22
CA HIS A 271 -42.96 7.53 11.42
C HIS A 271 -43.17 8.24 10.07
N PRO A 272 -43.95 9.34 10.02
CA PRO A 272 -44.24 10.02 8.75
C PRO A 272 -42.96 10.59 8.12
N VAL A 273 -42.68 10.19 6.87
CA VAL A 273 -41.50 10.59 6.10
C VAL A 273 -41.46 12.10 5.87
N SER A 274 -40.45 12.75 6.44
CA SER A 274 -40.00 14.08 6.02
C SER A 274 -39.01 13.96 4.85
N PHE A 275 -38.75 15.05 4.12
CA PHE A 275 -37.84 15.02 2.98
C PHE A 275 -36.42 14.59 3.37
N ASP A 276 -35.92 15.00 4.54
CA ASP A 276 -34.59 14.64 5.04
C ASP A 276 -34.52 13.28 5.75
N MET A 277 -35.66 12.59 5.90
CA MET A 277 -35.70 11.22 6.41
C MET A 277 -35.27 10.23 5.32
N MET A 278 -34.52 9.18 5.70
CA MET A 278 -34.18 8.10 4.77
C MET A 278 -35.43 7.27 4.45
N ASP A 279 -35.63 6.99 3.17
CA ASP A 279 -36.64 6.08 2.63
C ASP A 279 -35.98 5.09 1.65
N LEU A 280 -36.73 4.11 1.15
CA LEU A 280 -36.19 3.04 0.32
C LEU A 280 -35.61 3.56 -1.02
N ASP A 281 -36.20 4.60 -1.61
CA ASP A 281 -35.73 5.17 -2.88
C ASP A 281 -34.40 5.91 -2.69
N LYS A 282 -34.30 6.73 -1.64
CA LYS A 282 -33.06 7.40 -1.24
C LYS A 282 -31.99 6.41 -0.80
N TYR A 283 -32.38 5.33 -0.13
CA TYR A 283 -31.45 4.27 0.23
C TYR A 283 -30.91 3.56 -1.01
N GLY A 284 -31.77 3.15 -1.95
CA GLY A 284 -31.34 2.46 -3.18
C GLY A 284 -30.41 3.33 -4.04
N GLY A 285 -30.66 4.64 -4.12
CA GLY A 285 -29.77 5.57 -4.80
C GLY A 285 -28.47 5.88 -4.03
N LEU A 286 -28.44 5.78 -2.71
CA LEU A 286 -27.20 5.83 -1.93
C LEU A 286 -26.39 4.56 -2.14
N TRP A 287 -27.02 3.39 -2.00
CA TRP A 287 -26.43 2.06 -2.15
C TRP A 287 -25.68 1.94 -3.48
N SER A 288 -26.33 2.27 -4.60
CA SER A 288 -25.75 2.19 -5.95
C SER A 288 -24.50 3.05 -6.19
N ARG A 289 -24.17 3.97 -5.27
CA ARG A 289 -22.99 4.86 -5.32
C ARG A 289 -21.86 4.41 -4.37
N ILE A 290 -22.19 3.64 -3.33
CA ILE A 290 -21.22 3.17 -2.33
C ILE A 290 -20.84 1.69 -2.47
N SER A 291 -21.71 0.87 -3.08
CA SER A 291 -21.53 -0.60 -3.20
C SER A 291 -20.60 -1.05 -4.34
N HIS A 292 -19.86 -0.14 -5.01
CA HIS A 292 -18.99 -0.43 -6.16
C HIS A 292 -18.00 -1.60 -5.93
N LEU A 293 -17.58 -1.80 -4.68
CA LEU A 293 -16.83 -2.96 -4.23
C LEU A 293 -17.12 -3.20 -2.74
N ILE A 294 -17.59 -4.41 -2.40
CA ILE A 294 -17.78 -4.87 -1.02
C ILE A 294 -16.85 -6.05 -0.76
N LEU A 295 -16.09 -6.00 0.34
CA LEU A 295 -15.08 -7.01 0.68
C LEU A 295 -15.19 -7.44 2.16
N PRO A 296 -15.35 -8.74 2.45
CA PRO A 296 -15.41 -9.25 3.81
C PRO A 296 -14.04 -9.33 4.47
N VAL A 297 -13.97 -8.96 5.74
CA VAL A 297 -12.79 -8.97 6.60
C VAL A 297 -12.93 -10.12 7.61
N ALA A 298 -11.90 -10.96 7.70
CA ALA A 298 -11.77 -11.99 8.72
C ALA A 298 -11.02 -11.44 9.95
N ALA A 299 -11.24 -12.01 11.15
CA ALA A 299 -10.53 -11.58 12.34
C ALA A 299 -9.03 -11.95 12.31
N GLU A 300 -8.16 -11.00 12.60
CA GLU A 300 -6.75 -11.28 12.92
C GLU A 300 -6.59 -11.33 14.44
N GLN A 301 -6.44 -12.53 15.00
CA GLN A 301 -6.43 -12.74 16.47
C GLN A 301 -5.46 -11.81 17.22
N ARG A 302 -4.30 -11.52 16.64
CA ARG A 302 -3.32 -10.59 17.23
C ARG A 302 -3.84 -9.16 17.29
N ILE A 303 -4.53 -8.69 16.25
CA ILE A 303 -5.09 -7.33 16.16
C ILE A 303 -6.32 -7.20 17.07
N GLU A 304 -7.13 -8.25 17.19
CA GLU A 304 -8.23 -8.27 18.15
C GLU A 304 -7.77 -8.21 19.62
N LEU A 305 -6.55 -8.65 19.91
CA LEU A 305 -5.93 -8.53 21.23
C LEU A 305 -5.19 -7.18 21.41
N GLU A 306 -4.21 -6.90 20.56
CA GLU A 306 -3.24 -5.80 20.71
C GLU A 306 -3.71 -4.46 20.11
N GLY A 307 -4.63 -4.48 19.14
CA GLY A 307 -5.05 -3.29 18.37
C GLY A 307 -4.20 -3.03 17.13
N CYS A 308 -4.23 -1.76 16.66
CA CYS A 308 -3.44 -1.29 15.53
C CYS A 308 -2.06 -0.76 15.99
#